data_AF-A0A2V2RG39-F1
#
_entry.id   AF-A0A2V2RG39-F1
#
_cell.length_a   1.000
_cell.length_b   1.000
_cell.length_c   1.000
_cell.angle_alpha   90.00
_cell.angle_beta   90.00
_cell.angle_gamma   90.00
#
_symmetry.space_group_name_H-M   'P 1'
#
loop_
_entity.id
_entity.type
_entity.pdbx_description
1 polymer ?
#
loop_
_entity_poly.entity_id
_entity_poly.type
_entity_poly.pdbx_seq_one_letter_code
_entity_poly.pdbx_strand_id
1 'polypeptide(L)'
;LTFSGPIRLNNAINVAGPAGLAPQSIDHEFNNAYLQSWNVNVQREVIHNLALMVGYFGSKGTHLIIRRNLNQPFNGVRPFPTLSQTSPILPGANLGNITQVESTGVSSYNALWLTATQRLTRGLQFNASYTWSKSLDYNSFSSGGIVGQDSYNLRGDRGLSDFDARHRFVFSGVYDLKFHGNEFVQGWQFATIIQLQSGSPVNIVTSNSTVNGIANTLRPDVKEPIAIIGNVDRWFDTSVFVPVSQIGTLGRNVVVGPDFKNVDFSVIKNITFGENLHLQLRAEFFDIFNHANFGPPGNVVGTPTFGQITSTRFSTGESGSSRQIQFAAKISF
;
A
#
# COMPACT_ATOMS: atom_id res chain seq x y z
N LEU A 1 -26.60 -13.24 -2.90
CA LEU A 1 -27.78 -14.10 -2.70
C LEU A 1 -28.93 -13.47 -3.48
N THR A 2 -29.21 -13.95 -4.68
CA THR A 2 -30.41 -13.56 -5.45
C THR A 2 -31.47 -14.62 -5.22
N PHE A 3 -32.54 -14.25 -4.51
CA PHE A 3 -33.68 -15.13 -4.29
C PHE A 3 -34.73 -14.87 -5.38
N SER A 4 -35.24 -15.94 -6.00
CA SER A 4 -36.41 -15.88 -6.86
C SER A 4 -37.59 -16.50 -6.10
N GLY A 5 -38.57 -15.69 -5.74
CA GLY A 5 -39.83 -16.13 -5.11
C GLY A 5 -40.07 -15.62 -3.68
N PRO A 6 -41.31 -15.77 -3.16
CA PRO A 6 -41.69 -15.28 -1.84
C PRO A 6 -41.15 -16.18 -0.71
N ILE A 7 -40.46 -15.56 0.26
CA ILE A 7 -40.07 -16.19 1.52
C ILE A 7 -41.31 -16.26 2.42
N ARG A 8 -41.71 -17.47 2.80
CA ARG A 8 -42.82 -17.78 3.71
C ARG A 8 -42.25 -18.45 4.95
N LEU A 9 -42.90 -18.29 6.11
CA LEU A 9 -42.43 -18.88 7.37
C LEU A 9 -42.18 -20.40 7.28
N ASN A 10 -42.97 -21.10 6.45
CA ASN A 10 -42.86 -22.55 6.22
C ASN A 10 -41.74 -22.96 5.25
N ASN A 11 -41.16 -22.04 4.48
CA ASN A 11 -40.05 -22.32 3.57
C ASN A 11 -38.76 -21.54 3.93
N ALA A 12 -38.82 -20.63 4.90
CA ALA A 12 -37.72 -19.74 5.24
C ALA A 12 -36.42 -20.47 5.58
N ILE A 13 -36.47 -21.64 6.23
CA ILE A 13 -35.27 -22.44 6.55
C ILE A 13 -34.67 -23.11 5.31
N ASN A 14 -35.50 -23.56 4.36
CA ASN A 14 -35.04 -24.16 3.11
C ASN A 14 -34.56 -23.10 2.11
N VAL A 15 -35.19 -21.92 2.12
CA VAL A 15 -34.83 -20.79 1.26
C VAL A 15 -33.61 -20.03 1.83
N ALA A 16 -33.47 -19.93 3.15
CA ALA A 16 -32.32 -19.31 3.82
C ALA A 16 -31.24 -20.31 4.27
N GLY A 17 -31.37 -21.58 3.88
CA GLY A 17 -30.40 -22.63 4.20
C GLY A 17 -29.02 -22.29 3.61
N PRO A 18 -27.91 -22.48 4.35
CA PRO A 18 -26.57 -22.27 3.81
C PRO A 18 -26.37 -23.11 2.54
N ALA A 19 -25.93 -22.50 1.44
CA ALA A 19 -25.65 -23.20 0.18
C ALA A 19 -24.49 -24.24 0.29
N GLY A 20 -23.77 -24.21 1.41
CA GLY A 20 -22.71 -25.14 1.79
C GLY A 20 -22.05 -24.68 3.09
N LEU A 21 -21.14 -25.49 3.61
CA LEU A 21 -20.33 -25.17 4.78
C LEU A 21 -18.93 -24.73 4.35
N ALA A 22 -18.41 -23.67 4.97
CA ALA A 22 -17.05 -23.17 4.72
C ALA A 22 -16.29 -23.06 6.06
N PRO A 23 -15.78 -24.19 6.60
CA PRO A 23 -15.08 -24.21 7.88
C PRO A 23 -13.80 -23.35 7.86
N GLN A 24 -13.43 -22.84 9.03
CA GLN A 24 -12.11 -22.25 9.28
C GLN A 24 -11.39 -22.99 10.40
N SER A 25 -10.08 -23.18 10.25
CA SER A 25 -9.22 -23.81 11.24
C SER A 25 -7.91 -23.04 11.40
N ILE A 26 -7.19 -23.35 12.48
CA ILE A 26 -5.81 -22.93 12.69
C ILE A 26 -4.95 -24.18 12.55
N ASP A 27 -3.80 -24.04 11.90
CA ASP A 27 -2.80 -25.10 11.82
C ASP A 27 -2.39 -25.58 13.21
N HIS A 28 -2.33 -26.89 13.41
CA HIS A 28 -1.88 -27.48 14.67
C HIS A 28 -0.39 -27.18 14.91
N GLU A 29 0.39 -26.96 13.85
CA GLU A 29 1.81 -26.59 13.92
C GLU A 29 2.03 -25.07 13.81
N PHE A 30 1.02 -24.27 14.16
CA PHE A 30 1.12 -22.82 14.08
C PHE A 30 2.19 -22.27 15.04
N ASN A 31 3.19 -21.59 14.48
CA ASN A 31 4.27 -20.95 15.20
C ASN A 31 4.06 -19.45 15.29
N ASN A 32 4.53 -18.84 16.39
CA ASN A 32 4.50 -17.40 16.55
C ASN A 32 5.41 -16.71 15.52
N ALA A 33 4.86 -15.67 14.87
CA ALA A 33 5.59 -14.81 13.96
C ALA A 33 6.75 -14.10 14.67
N TYR A 34 7.88 -13.96 13.98
CA TYR A 34 9.00 -13.16 14.46
C TYR A 34 9.69 -12.40 13.32
N LEU A 35 10.38 -11.33 13.68
CA LEU A 35 11.14 -10.48 12.77
C LEU A 35 12.60 -10.45 13.21
N GLN A 36 13.51 -10.66 12.26
CA GLN A 36 14.92 -10.39 12.42
C GLN A 36 15.24 -9.11 11.66
N SER A 37 15.93 -8.16 12.28
CA SER A 37 16.39 -6.93 11.63
C SER A 37 17.86 -6.68 11.90
N TRP A 38 18.52 -6.03 10.94
CA TRP A 38 19.92 -5.64 11.05
C TRP A 38 20.14 -4.34 10.30
N ASN A 39 21.02 -3.49 10.82
CA ASN A 39 21.36 -2.24 10.17
C ASN A 39 22.83 -1.86 10.40
N VAL A 40 23.38 -1.15 9.43
CA VAL A 40 24.73 -0.57 9.49
C VAL A 40 24.63 0.86 9.00
N ASN A 41 25.12 1.81 9.79
CA ASN A 41 25.08 3.23 9.44
C ASN A 41 26.48 3.84 9.57
N VAL A 42 26.85 4.66 8.59
CA VAL A 42 28.05 5.49 8.63
C VAL A 42 27.60 6.93 8.47
N GLN A 43 27.92 7.76 9.47
CA GLN A 43 27.59 9.18 9.46
C GLN A 43 28.87 10.00 9.56
N ARG A 44 28.94 11.08 8.79
CA ARG A 44 30.06 12.03 8.82
C ARG A 44 29.57 13.45 8.62
N GLU A 45 30.11 14.37 9.40
CA GLU A 45 30.08 15.80 9.07
C GLU A 45 31.01 16.05 7.89
N VAL A 46 30.43 16.40 6.74
CA VAL A 46 31.19 16.58 5.48
C VAL A 46 31.60 18.03 5.24
N ILE A 47 30.81 18.96 5.74
CA ILE A 47 31.08 20.40 5.79
C ILE A 47 30.54 20.88 7.14
N HIS A 48 31.09 21.97 7.69
CA HIS A 48 30.63 22.53 8.95
C HIS A 48 29.09 22.70 8.97
N ASN A 49 28.42 22.03 9.92
CA ASN A 49 26.96 21.96 10.11
C ASN A 49 26.18 21.02 9.18
N LEU A 50 26.82 20.40 8.18
CA LEU A 50 26.20 19.42 7.27
C LEU A 50 26.69 18.01 7.59
N ALA A 51 25.80 17.19 8.13
CA ALA A 51 26.03 15.77 8.32
C ALA A 51 25.36 14.97 7.21
N LEU A 52 26.11 14.03 6.62
CA LEU A 52 25.57 13.01 5.73
C LEU A 52 25.64 11.64 6.43
N MET A 53 24.60 10.84 6.25
CA MET A 53 24.58 9.43 6.67
C MET A 53 24.24 8.54 5.49
N VAL A 54 24.98 7.44 5.38
CA VAL A 54 24.64 6.31 4.52
C VAL A 54 24.37 5.12 5.43
N GLY A 55 23.18 4.53 5.27
CA GLY A 55 22.71 3.42 6.07
C GLY A 55 22.22 2.27 5.20
N TYR A 56 22.43 1.05 5.65
CA TYR A 56 21.75 -0.12 5.15
C TYR A 56 20.84 -0.66 6.25
N PHE A 57 19.59 -0.99 5.90
CA PHE A 57 18.64 -1.65 6.79
C PHE A 57 18.08 -2.89 6.10
N GLY A 58 18.13 -4.03 6.78
CA GLY A 58 17.54 -5.28 6.34
C GLY A 58 16.60 -5.86 7.39
N SER A 59 15.53 -6.50 6.96
CA SER A 59 14.69 -7.31 7.84
C SER A 59 14.12 -8.54 7.14
N LYS A 60 13.87 -9.58 7.93
CA LYS A 60 13.27 -10.84 7.50
C LYS A 60 12.18 -11.25 8.48
N GLY A 61 10.95 -11.36 7.99
CA GLY A 61 9.82 -11.92 8.73
C GLY A 61 9.72 -13.43 8.49
N THR A 62 9.51 -14.19 9.56
CA THR A 62 9.32 -15.65 9.53
C THR A 62 8.11 -16.02 10.37
N HIS A 63 7.46 -17.13 10.01
CA HIS A 63 6.22 -17.59 10.63
C HIS A 63 5.07 -16.59 10.53
N LEU A 64 5.01 -15.83 9.43
CA LEU A 64 3.95 -14.87 9.21
C LEU A 64 2.64 -15.58 8.87
N ILE A 65 1.53 -14.93 9.19
CA ILE A 65 0.19 -15.46 8.98
C ILE A 65 -0.14 -15.53 7.48
N ILE A 66 -0.52 -16.72 7.03
CA ILE A 66 -1.12 -16.99 5.72
C ILE A 66 -2.47 -17.66 5.93
N ARG A 67 -3.43 -17.41 5.04
CA ARG A 67 -4.66 -18.18 4.94
C ARG A 67 -4.65 -18.98 3.65
N ARG A 68 -4.85 -20.28 3.77
CA ARG A 68 -4.82 -21.23 2.66
C ARG A 68 -6.19 -21.88 2.46
N ASN A 69 -6.56 -22.19 1.22
CA ASN A 69 -7.74 -23.01 0.92
C ASN A 69 -7.35 -24.50 0.89
N LEU A 70 -7.60 -25.23 1.97
CA LEU A 70 -7.37 -26.68 1.98
C LEU A 70 -8.28 -27.43 1.01
N ASN A 71 -9.40 -26.81 0.62
CA ASN A 71 -10.34 -27.38 -0.32
C ASN A 71 -10.24 -26.76 -1.71
N GLN A 72 -9.05 -26.26 -2.09
CA GLN A 72 -8.81 -25.73 -3.43
C GLN A 72 -9.13 -26.80 -4.48
N PRO A 73 -10.02 -26.53 -5.46
CA PRO A 73 -10.26 -27.45 -6.56
C PRO A 73 -8.99 -27.81 -7.31
N PHE A 74 -8.89 -29.07 -7.74
CA PHE A 74 -7.89 -29.55 -8.68
C PHE A 74 -8.64 -30.17 -9.86
N ASN A 75 -8.39 -29.68 -11.08
CA ASN A 75 -9.16 -30.03 -12.28
C ASN A 75 -10.69 -29.91 -12.09
N GLY A 76 -11.13 -28.86 -11.38
CA GLY A 76 -12.56 -28.58 -11.13
C GLY A 76 -13.19 -29.41 -10.00
N VAL A 77 -12.45 -30.31 -9.36
CA VAL A 77 -12.95 -31.17 -8.27
C VAL A 77 -12.33 -30.77 -6.95
N ARG A 78 -13.17 -30.60 -5.92
CA ARG A 78 -12.73 -30.30 -4.55
C ARG A 78 -12.25 -31.58 -3.85
N PRO A 79 -11.10 -31.56 -3.14
CA PRO A 79 -10.64 -32.70 -2.35
C PRO A 79 -11.66 -33.18 -1.31
N PHE A 80 -12.38 -32.23 -0.70
CA PHE A 80 -13.43 -32.48 0.28
C PHE A 80 -14.76 -31.91 -0.25
N PRO A 81 -15.51 -32.66 -1.09
CA PRO A 81 -16.71 -32.13 -1.75
C PRO A 81 -17.91 -32.02 -0.80
N THR A 82 -18.06 -32.95 0.13
CA THR A 82 -19.18 -33.02 1.09
C THR A 82 -18.71 -33.50 2.45
N LEU A 83 -19.49 -33.21 3.49
CA LEU A 83 -19.35 -33.88 4.79
C LEU A 83 -19.72 -35.36 4.68
N SER A 84 -19.16 -36.18 5.59
CA SER A 84 -19.55 -37.58 5.74
C SER A 84 -21.07 -37.72 5.89
N GLN A 85 -21.64 -38.77 5.30
CA GLN A 85 -23.06 -39.15 5.51
C GLN A 85 -23.36 -39.56 6.96
N THR A 86 -22.33 -39.83 7.77
CA THR A 86 -22.45 -40.12 9.20
C THR A 86 -22.18 -38.91 10.08
N SER A 87 -21.95 -37.72 9.49
CA SER A 87 -21.64 -36.52 10.27
C SER A 87 -22.79 -36.18 11.23
N PRO A 88 -22.54 -35.99 12.53
CA PRO A 88 -23.58 -35.55 13.46
C PRO A 88 -24.06 -34.13 13.17
N ILE A 89 -23.30 -33.38 12.38
CA ILE A 89 -23.59 -32.02 11.94
C ILE A 89 -23.77 -32.05 10.42
N LEU A 90 -25.00 -31.89 9.93
CA LEU A 90 -25.35 -31.77 8.51
C LEU A 90 -24.74 -32.88 7.60
N PRO A 91 -25.16 -34.15 7.76
CA PRO A 91 -24.76 -35.25 6.89
C PRO A 91 -24.84 -34.92 5.39
N GLY A 92 -23.78 -35.23 4.63
CA GLY A 92 -23.78 -35.09 3.17
C GLY A 92 -23.81 -33.64 2.65
N ALA A 93 -23.75 -32.63 3.52
CA ALA A 93 -23.75 -31.23 3.10
C ALA A 93 -22.51 -30.88 2.27
N ASN A 94 -22.69 -30.06 1.23
CA ASN A 94 -21.60 -29.58 0.38
C ASN A 94 -20.59 -28.72 1.16
N LEU A 95 -19.31 -28.98 0.94
CA LEU A 95 -18.21 -28.20 1.50
C LEU A 95 -17.70 -27.21 0.45
N GLY A 96 -17.68 -25.93 0.83
CA GLY A 96 -17.04 -24.85 0.10
C GLY A 96 -15.55 -24.77 0.40
N ASN A 97 -14.98 -23.56 0.36
CA ASN A 97 -13.58 -23.36 0.76
C ASN A 97 -13.39 -23.73 2.24
N ILE A 98 -12.28 -24.42 2.53
CA ILE A 98 -11.86 -24.71 3.90
C ILE A 98 -10.64 -23.83 4.15
N THR A 99 -10.80 -22.81 4.98
CA THR A 99 -9.72 -21.86 5.24
C THR A 99 -8.89 -22.34 6.42
N GLN A 100 -7.59 -22.58 6.22
CA GLN A 100 -6.65 -22.81 7.31
C GLN A 100 -5.75 -21.60 7.51
N VAL A 101 -5.64 -21.13 8.76
CA VAL A 101 -4.69 -20.10 9.18
C VAL A 101 -3.37 -20.78 9.54
N GLU A 102 -2.31 -20.40 8.84
CA GLU A 102 -0.98 -21.04 8.91
C GLU A 102 0.10 -20.02 9.22
N SER A 103 1.23 -20.53 9.69
CA SER A 103 2.45 -19.75 9.97
C SER A 103 3.52 -19.96 8.89
N THR A 104 3.11 -20.12 7.62
CA THR A 104 4.02 -20.43 6.49
C THR A 104 4.52 -19.18 5.75
N GLY A 105 4.02 -18.01 6.12
CA GLY A 105 4.37 -16.74 5.48
C GLY A 105 5.79 -16.28 5.80
N VAL A 106 6.40 -15.61 4.83
CA VAL A 106 7.73 -15.01 4.95
C VAL A 106 7.74 -13.63 4.30
N SER A 107 8.58 -12.75 4.82
CA SER A 107 8.86 -11.45 4.22
C SER A 107 10.35 -11.13 4.26
N SER A 108 10.80 -10.29 3.35
CA SER A 108 12.15 -9.75 3.35
C SER A 108 12.14 -8.31 2.85
N TYR A 109 12.77 -7.41 3.59
CA TYR A 109 12.93 -6.00 3.26
C TYR A 109 14.41 -5.64 3.28
N ASN A 110 14.87 -4.92 2.27
CA ASN A 110 16.24 -4.39 2.23
C ASN A 110 16.19 -2.96 1.72
N ALA A 111 16.91 -2.05 2.37
CA ALA A 111 16.92 -0.64 2.05
C ALA A 111 18.29 0.00 2.20
N LEU A 112 18.61 0.89 1.27
CA LEU A 112 19.63 1.91 1.40
C LEU A 112 18.96 3.20 1.87
N TRP A 113 19.48 3.78 2.94
CA TRP A 113 19.07 5.07 3.49
C TRP A 113 20.18 6.09 3.29
N LEU A 114 19.84 7.20 2.67
CA LEU A 114 20.71 8.37 2.57
C LEU A 114 20.03 9.49 3.34
N THR A 115 20.71 10.10 4.30
CA THR A 115 20.19 11.29 4.98
C THR A 115 21.19 12.43 4.94
N ALA A 116 20.66 13.65 4.83
CA ALA A 116 21.43 14.88 4.92
C ALA A 116 20.77 15.78 5.96
N THR A 117 21.51 16.16 6.98
CA THR A 117 21.04 17.03 8.05
C THR A 117 21.92 18.26 8.11
N GLN A 118 21.31 19.42 7.84
CA GLN A 118 21.93 20.72 7.98
C GLN A 118 21.43 21.37 9.26
N ARG A 119 22.32 21.60 10.22
CA ARG A 119 22.03 22.43 11.40
C ARG A 119 21.92 23.89 10.98
N LEU A 120 21.15 24.67 11.75
CA LEU A 120 20.89 26.07 11.45
C LEU A 120 22.21 26.85 11.25
N THR A 121 22.47 27.27 10.02
CA THR A 121 23.61 28.12 9.69
C THR A 121 23.24 29.05 8.57
N ARG A 122 23.63 30.32 8.70
CA ARG A 122 23.29 31.39 7.75
C ARG A 122 21.78 31.48 7.44
N GLY A 123 20.92 31.10 8.38
CA GLY A 123 19.47 31.11 8.25
C GLY A 123 18.86 29.81 7.70
N LEU A 124 19.65 28.85 7.23
CA LEU A 124 19.14 27.60 6.67
C LEU A 124 19.27 26.44 7.65
N GLN A 125 18.18 25.71 7.86
CA GLN A 125 18.13 24.41 8.52
C GLN A 125 17.31 23.44 7.67
N PHE A 126 17.79 22.21 7.47
CA PHE A 126 16.99 21.20 6.77
C PHE A 126 17.35 19.77 7.16
N ASN A 127 16.42 18.86 6.88
CA ASN A 127 16.64 17.43 6.81
C ASN A 127 16.17 16.91 5.44
N ALA A 128 16.99 16.09 4.81
CA ALA A 128 16.64 15.35 3.61
C ALA A 128 16.86 13.85 3.89
N SER A 129 15.96 13.01 3.40
CA SER A 129 16.06 11.57 3.49
C SER A 129 15.66 10.94 2.16
N TYR A 130 16.44 9.96 1.72
CA TYR A 130 16.15 9.16 0.54
C TYR A 130 16.29 7.68 0.90
N THR A 131 15.26 6.92 0.59
CA THR A 131 15.21 5.48 0.76
C THR A 131 15.08 4.82 -0.60
N TRP A 132 16.05 3.96 -0.94
CA TRP A 132 15.92 3.00 -2.03
C TRP A 132 15.71 1.63 -1.42
N SER A 133 14.55 1.00 -1.66
CA SER A 133 14.17 -0.23 -0.96
C SER A 133 13.56 -1.31 -1.85
N LYS A 134 13.56 -2.53 -1.34
CA LYS A 134 12.87 -3.68 -1.92
C LYS A 134 12.21 -4.49 -0.80
N SER A 135 10.89 -4.58 -0.83
CA SER A 135 10.06 -5.41 0.03
C SER A 135 9.49 -6.58 -0.76
N LEU A 136 9.65 -7.79 -0.25
CA LEU A 136 9.10 -9.02 -0.83
C LEU A 136 8.35 -9.82 0.24
N ASP A 137 7.21 -10.40 -0.12
CA ASP A 137 6.44 -11.31 0.74
C ASP A 137 5.60 -12.28 -0.10
N TYR A 138 4.95 -13.24 0.57
CA TYR A 138 3.93 -14.09 -0.05
C TYR A 138 2.56 -13.40 -0.06
N ASN A 139 2.25 -12.62 0.98
CA ASN A 139 1.11 -11.74 1.06
C ASN A 139 1.46 -10.49 1.88
N SER A 140 0.83 -9.37 1.54
CA SER A 140 1.00 -8.10 2.30
C SER A 140 -0.05 -7.92 3.38
N PHE A 141 -0.96 -8.88 3.54
CA PHE A 141 -2.19 -8.71 4.29
C PHE A 141 -2.43 -9.88 5.23
N SER A 142 -2.15 -9.68 6.52
CA SER A 142 -2.22 -10.71 7.56
C SER A 142 -3.64 -10.94 8.12
N SER A 143 -4.58 -10.02 7.87
CA SER A 143 -5.94 -10.05 8.46
C SER A 143 -7.09 -10.31 7.46
N GLY A 144 -6.79 -10.48 6.16
CA GLY A 144 -7.83 -10.72 5.15
C GLY A 144 -8.13 -12.18 4.88
N GLY A 145 -8.85 -12.43 3.78
CA GLY A 145 -9.17 -13.77 3.30
C GLY A 145 -7.96 -14.46 2.65
N ILE A 146 -8.26 -15.52 1.90
CA ILE A 146 -7.27 -16.24 1.11
C ILE A 146 -6.97 -15.39 -0.13
N VAL A 147 -5.71 -14.99 -0.29
CA VAL A 147 -5.25 -14.09 -1.36
C VAL A 147 -4.22 -14.73 -2.28
N GLY A 148 -3.61 -15.84 -1.85
CA GLY A 148 -2.67 -16.59 -2.67
C GLY A 148 -3.37 -17.25 -3.85
N GLN A 149 -2.66 -17.35 -4.97
CA GLN A 149 -3.20 -17.92 -6.20
C GLN A 149 -3.33 -19.46 -6.09
N ASP A 150 -2.32 -20.11 -5.52
CA ASP A 150 -2.24 -21.57 -5.46
C ASP A 150 -1.92 -22.05 -4.04
N SER A 151 -2.92 -22.67 -3.40
CA SER A 151 -2.83 -23.28 -2.09
C SER A 151 -1.85 -24.45 -2.04
N TYR A 152 -1.60 -25.13 -3.18
CA TYR A 152 -0.61 -26.19 -3.25
C TYR A 152 0.83 -25.66 -3.39
N ASN A 153 1.00 -24.37 -3.73
CA ASN A 153 2.30 -23.73 -3.90
C ASN A 153 2.31 -22.26 -3.45
N LEU A 154 2.27 -22.04 -2.14
CA LEU A 154 2.32 -20.70 -1.54
C LEU A 154 3.61 -19.92 -1.89
N ARG A 155 4.72 -20.63 -2.16
CA ARG A 155 5.98 -19.97 -2.55
C ARG A 155 5.86 -19.28 -3.92
N GLY A 156 4.93 -19.72 -4.76
CA GLY A 156 4.61 -19.10 -6.05
C GLY A 156 3.99 -17.70 -5.95
N ASP A 157 3.55 -17.28 -4.74
CA ASP A 157 3.05 -15.93 -4.48
C ASP A 157 4.15 -14.96 -4.01
N ARG A 158 5.42 -15.40 -3.96
CA ARG A 158 6.54 -14.51 -3.64
C ARG A 158 6.66 -13.41 -4.69
N GLY A 159 6.34 -12.18 -4.30
CA GLY A 159 6.37 -10.99 -5.15
C GLY A 159 6.72 -9.75 -4.36
N LEU A 160 6.65 -8.58 -5.01
CA LEU A 160 6.76 -7.31 -4.29
C LEU A 160 5.63 -7.20 -3.26
N SER A 161 5.92 -6.63 -2.10
CA SER A 161 4.88 -6.25 -1.14
C SER A 161 3.99 -5.14 -1.70
N ASP A 162 2.74 -5.04 -1.25
CA ASP A 162 1.75 -4.03 -1.66
C ASP A 162 2.21 -2.63 -1.19
N PHE A 163 3.03 -2.61 -0.14
CA PHE A 163 3.68 -1.45 0.44
C PHE A 163 5.15 -1.28 -0.01
N ASP A 164 5.60 -1.94 -1.09
CA ASP A 164 6.92 -1.66 -1.67
C ASP A 164 6.97 -0.22 -2.20
N ALA A 165 7.70 0.63 -1.48
CA ALA A 165 8.06 1.97 -1.92
C ALA A 165 9.51 1.94 -2.41
N ARG A 166 9.69 1.60 -3.69
CA ARG A 166 11.01 1.45 -4.32
C ARG A 166 11.91 2.64 -4.08
N HIS A 167 11.38 3.84 -4.29
CA HIS A 167 12.07 5.10 -4.05
C HIS A 167 11.18 6.00 -3.20
N ARG A 168 11.72 6.54 -2.11
CA ARG A 168 11.05 7.55 -1.29
C ARG A 168 12.02 8.66 -0.93
N PHE A 169 11.69 9.89 -1.27
CA PHE A 169 12.42 11.08 -0.91
C PHE A 169 11.53 11.97 -0.04
N VAL A 170 12.06 12.41 1.10
CA VAL A 170 11.41 13.39 1.96
C VAL A 170 12.42 14.48 2.32
N PHE A 171 12.04 15.73 2.09
CA PHE A 171 12.80 16.90 2.50
C PHE A 171 11.93 17.77 3.40
N SER A 172 12.50 18.29 4.48
CA SER A 172 11.92 19.36 5.28
C SER A 172 12.97 20.43 5.55
N GLY A 173 12.64 21.68 5.30
CA GLY A 173 13.59 22.79 5.46
C GLY A 173 12.92 24.07 5.87
N VAL A 174 13.66 24.88 6.64
CA VAL A 174 13.29 26.25 7.01
C VAL A 174 14.46 27.17 6.65
N TYR A 175 14.14 28.31 6.05
CA TYR A 175 15.10 29.33 5.69
C TYR A 175 14.68 30.71 6.19
N ASP A 176 15.48 31.27 7.09
CA ASP A 176 15.36 32.64 7.60
C ASP A 176 15.94 33.62 6.58
N LEU A 177 15.09 34.47 6.03
CA LEU A 177 15.49 35.50 5.09
C LEU A 177 16.14 36.67 5.84
N LYS A 178 17.39 36.97 5.49
CA LYS A 178 18.19 38.04 6.10
C LYS A 178 17.95 39.40 5.46
N PHE A 179 16.68 39.79 5.35
CA PHE A 179 16.36 41.18 4.99
C PHE A 179 16.61 42.09 6.18
N HIS A 180 17.28 43.22 5.92
CA HIS A 180 17.59 44.24 6.94
C HIS A 180 16.68 45.44 6.71
N GLY A 181 16.06 45.96 7.77
CA GLY A 181 15.15 47.10 7.69
C GLY A 181 14.25 47.20 8.91
N ASN A 182 13.10 47.87 8.76
CA ASN A 182 12.09 47.93 9.80
C ASN A 182 11.40 46.56 10.01
N GLU A 183 10.52 46.51 10.99
CA GLU A 183 9.77 45.33 11.43
C GLU A 183 8.93 44.72 10.29
N PHE A 184 8.53 45.53 9.31
CA PHE A 184 7.79 45.09 8.12
C PHE A 184 8.68 44.48 7.03
N VAL A 185 9.98 44.79 7.03
CA VAL A 185 10.98 44.26 6.08
C VAL A 185 11.67 43.00 6.60
N GLN A 186 12.06 42.93 7.87
CA GLN A 186 12.81 41.81 8.45
C GLN A 186 11.93 40.63 8.92
N GLY A 187 12.51 39.50 9.33
CA GLY A 187 11.77 38.44 10.04
C GLY A 187 10.91 37.52 9.16
N TRP A 188 11.16 37.49 7.86
CA TRP A 188 10.54 36.52 6.95
C TRP A 188 11.24 35.17 7.04
N GLN A 189 10.47 34.09 7.03
CA GLN A 189 10.97 32.72 6.94
C GLN A 189 10.17 31.96 5.89
N PHE A 190 10.83 31.07 5.18
CA PHE A 190 10.20 30.09 4.31
C PHE A 190 10.36 28.71 4.91
N ALA A 191 9.30 27.91 4.90
CA ALA A 191 9.38 26.49 5.23
C ALA A 191 8.85 25.66 4.06
N THR A 192 9.40 24.47 3.86
CA THR A 192 8.91 23.55 2.84
C THR A 192 9.03 22.11 3.29
N ILE A 193 8.07 21.30 2.85
CA ILE A 193 8.09 19.85 2.97
C ILE A 193 7.88 19.29 1.57
N ILE A 194 8.80 18.45 1.09
CA ILE A 194 8.69 17.75 -0.19
C ILE A 194 8.57 16.27 0.11
N GLN A 195 7.60 15.61 -0.50
CA GLN A 195 7.42 14.16 -0.43
C GLN A 195 7.27 13.59 -1.83
N LEU A 196 8.24 12.78 -2.25
CA LEU A 196 8.20 12.08 -3.53
C LEU A 196 8.33 10.58 -3.24
N GLN A 197 7.46 9.78 -3.84
CA GLN A 197 7.47 8.34 -3.67
C GLN A 197 7.10 7.65 -4.98
N SER A 198 7.82 6.59 -5.33
CA SER A 198 7.43 5.71 -6.42
C SER A 198 6.04 5.10 -6.17
N GLY A 199 5.33 4.77 -7.24
CA GLY A 199 4.05 4.10 -7.15
C GLY A 199 4.10 2.76 -6.41
N SER A 200 2.97 2.39 -5.83
CA SER A 200 2.79 1.10 -5.17
C SER A 200 2.56 -0.01 -6.22
N PRO A 201 3.04 -1.24 -5.99
CA PRO A 201 2.73 -2.36 -6.86
C PRO A 201 1.23 -2.69 -6.91
N VAL A 202 0.79 -3.23 -8.04
CA VAL A 202 -0.60 -3.60 -8.32
C VAL A 202 -0.66 -5.09 -8.64
N ASN A 203 -1.47 -5.84 -7.91
CA ASN A 203 -1.69 -7.26 -8.18
C ASN A 203 -2.75 -7.42 -9.28
N ILE A 204 -2.34 -7.86 -10.47
CA ILE A 204 -3.29 -8.11 -11.57
C ILE A 204 -3.90 -9.49 -11.39
N VAL A 205 -5.23 -9.56 -11.39
CA VAL A 205 -5.99 -10.78 -11.10
C VAL A 205 -7.12 -10.97 -12.11
N THR A 206 -7.73 -12.15 -12.10
CA THR A 206 -8.92 -12.49 -12.86
C THR A 206 -10.07 -12.79 -11.89
N SER A 207 -11.30 -12.59 -12.34
CA SER A 207 -12.50 -12.94 -11.56
C SER A 207 -12.80 -14.45 -11.57
N ASN A 208 -12.02 -15.25 -12.30
CA ASN A 208 -12.25 -16.68 -12.44
C ASN A 208 -11.96 -17.42 -11.12
N SER A 209 -13.01 -18.02 -10.55
CA SER A 209 -12.94 -18.80 -9.31
C SER A 209 -13.03 -20.31 -9.53
N THR A 210 -13.20 -20.79 -10.76
CA THR A 210 -13.39 -22.24 -11.04
C THR A 210 -12.11 -23.04 -10.82
N VAL A 211 -10.95 -22.40 -10.95
CA VAL A 211 -9.63 -23.03 -10.83
C VAL A 211 -9.25 -23.27 -9.38
N ASN A 212 -9.31 -22.23 -8.53
CA ASN A 212 -8.83 -22.31 -7.14
C ASN A 212 -9.94 -22.08 -6.09
N GLY A 213 -11.19 -21.91 -6.52
CA GLY A 213 -12.35 -21.70 -5.66
C GLY A 213 -12.54 -20.27 -5.17
N ILE A 214 -11.73 -19.30 -5.62
CA ILE A 214 -11.70 -17.93 -5.08
C ILE A 214 -11.52 -16.89 -6.19
N ALA A 215 -12.51 -16.02 -6.38
CA ALA A 215 -12.41 -14.93 -7.35
C ALA A 215 -11.32 -13.92 -6.94
N ASN A 216 -10.74 -13.22 -7.93
CA ASN A 216 -9.77 -12.14 -7.73
C ASN A 216 -8.47 -12.56 -7.03
N THR A 217 -8.07 -13.83 -7.16
CA THR A 217 -6.80 -14.37 -6.64
C THR A 217 -5.95 -15.01 -7.73
N LEU A 218 -6.59 -15.57 -8.75
CA LEU A 218 -5.94 -16.13 -9.93
C LEU A 218 -5.34 -14.99 -10.77
N ARG A 219 -4.06 -15.08 -11.09
CA ARG A 219 -3.35 -14.14 -11.95
C ARG A 219 -3.46 -14.60 -13.41
N PRO A 220 -3.48 -13.70 -14.40
CA PRO A 220 -3.51 -14.08 -15.83
C PRO A 220 -2.17 -14.64 -16.31
N ASP A 221 -2.14 -15.13 -17.55
CA ASP A 221 -0.90 -15.31 -18.31
C ASP A 221 -0.50 -14.00 -18.98
N VAL A 222 0.79 -13.84 -19.25
CA VAL A 222 1.32 -12.68 -19.97
C VAL A 222 2.12 -13.14 -21.17
N LYS A 223 1.71 -12.71 -22.36
CA LYS A 223 2.32 -13.12 -23.64
C LYS A 223 3.52 -12.26 -24.06
N GLU A 224 3.60 -11.02 -23.56
CA GLU A 224 4.62 -10.02 -23.94
C GLU A 224 5.00 -9.16 -22.72
N PRO A 225 6.18 -8.51 -22.70
CA PRO A 225 6.54 -7.58 -21.64
C PRO A 225 5.48 -6.50 -21.39
N ILE A 226 5.14 -6.27 -20.12
CA ILE A 226 4.13 -5.27 -19.75
C ILE A 226 4.74 -3.86 -19.87
N ALA A 227 4.19 -3.05 -20.76
CA ALA A 227 4.54 -1.65 -20.88
C ALA A 227 3.69 -0.77 -19.95
N ILE A 228 4.32 0.13 -19.19
CA ILE A 228 3.63 1.21 -18.47
C ILE A 228 3.47 2.39 -19.43
N ILE A 229 2.22 2.76 -19.69
CA ILE A 229 1.84 3.84 -20.61
C ILE A 229 1.74 5.18 -19.87
N GLY A 230 1.26 5.16 -18.63
CA GLY A 230 1.21 6.35 -17.77
C GLY A 230 -0.03 7.25 -17.98
N ASN A 231 -1.02 6.82 -18.75
CA ASN A 231 -2.27 7.56 -18.97
C ASN A 231 -3.37 7.09 -18.00
N VAL A 232 -4.23 7.99 -17.53
CA VAL A 232 -5.34 7.69 -16.60
C VAL A 232 -6.34 6.69 -17.21
N ASP A 233 -6.64 6.80 -18.50
CA ASP A 233 -7.57 5.90 -19.20
C ASP A 233 -6.94 4.56 -19.57
N ARG A 234 -5.61 4.46 -19.51
CA ARG A 234 -4.83 3.26 -19.82
C ARG A 234 -3.43 3.36 -19.21
N TRP A 235 -3.29 2.93 -17.97
CA TRP A 235 -2.04 3.06 -17.20
C TRP A 235 -0.95 2.11 -17.71
N PHE A 236 -1.33 0.91 -18.13
CA PHE A 236 -0.45 -0.11 -18.67
C PHE A 236 -1.09 -0.77 -19.90
N ASP A 237 -0.27 -1.46 -20.71
CA ASP A 237 -0.80 -2.22 -21.84
C ASP A 237 -1.64 -3.41 -21.37
N THR A 238 -2.97 -3.29 -21.47
CA THR A 238 -3.92 -4.32 -21.07
C THR A 238 -3.98 -5.50 -22.04
N SER A 239 -3.49 -5.35 -23.27
CA SER A 239 -3.63 -6.35 -24.34
C SER A 239 -2.73 -7.58 -24.18
N VAL A 240 -1.75 -7.50 -23.29
CA VAL A 240 -0.77 -8.57 -23.02
C VAL A 240 -1.27 -9.59 -22.00
N PHE A 241 -2.34 -9.28 -21.26
CA PHE A 241 -2.91 -10.16 -20.23
C PHE A 241 -3.95 -11.10 -20.82
N VAL A 242 -3.75 -12.40 -20.60
CA VAL A 242 -4.61 -13.46 -21.12
C VAL A 242 -5.36 -14.11 -19.94
N PRO A 243 -6.70 -14.10 -19.91
CA PRO A 243 -7.47 -14.85 -18.92
C PRO A 243 -7.12 -16.34 -18.95
N VAL A 244 -7.12 -16.99 -17.79
CA VAL A 244 -6.66 -18.39 -17.64
C VAL A 244 -7.73 -19.29 -17.04
N SER A 245 -7.69 -20.57 -17.40
CA SER A 245 -8.44 -21.68 -16.79
C SER A 245 -7.53 -22.61 -15.98
N GLN A 246 -6.35 -22.12 -15.62
CA GLN A 246 -5.29 -22.78 -14.88
C GLN A 246 -4.61 -21.76 -13.96
N ILE A 247 -3.70 -22.22 -13.11
CA ILE A 247 -2.80 -21.32 -12.35
C ILE A 247 -1.99 -20.48 -13.36
N GLY A 248 -2.12 -19.16 -13.29
CA GLY A 248 -1.47 -18.26 -14.23
C GLY A 248 0.00 -18.03 -13.94
N THR A 249 0.71 -17.61 -14.98
CA THR A 249 2.17 -17.42 -15.01
C THR A 249 2.63 -16.04 -14.52
N LEU A 250 1.76 -15.03 -14.53
CA LEU A 250 2.14 -13.68 -14.12
C LEU A 250 2.58 -13.65 -12.67
N GLY A 251 3.76 -13.08 -12.37
CA GLY A 251 4.23 -12.85 -11.01
C GLY A 251 3.34 -11.90 -10.21
N ARG A 252 3.31 -12.05 -8.88
CA ARG A 252 2.55 -11.14 -8.01
C ARG A 252 3.16 -9.74 -8.02
N ASN A 253 2.32 -8.72 -8.09
CA ASN A 253 2.70 -7.31 -7.90
C ASN A 253 3.79 -6.83 -8.88
N VAL A 254 3.70 -7.21 -10.16
CA VAL A 254 4.70 -6.82 -11.18
C VAL A 254 4.39 -5.49 -11.87
N VAL A 255 3.14 -5.02 -11.82
CA VAL A 255 2.74 -3.72 -12.37
C VAL A 255 2.92 -2.66 -11.28
N VAL A 256 3.50 -1.52 -11.61
CA VAL A 256 3.68 -0.38 -10.68
C VAL A 256 2.65 0.70 -11.01
N GLY A 257 1.93 1.17 -9.99
CA GLY A 257 0.94 2.25 -10.12
C GLY A 257 1.56 3.65 -10.24
N PRO A 258 0.75 4.71 -10.21
CA PRO A 258 1.22 6.10 -10.24
C PRO A 258 2.07 6.48 -9.04
N ASP A 259 3.06 7.32 -9.27
CA ASP A 259 3.88 7.95 -8.24
C ASP A 259 3.07 8.90 -7.35
N PHE A 260 3.59 9.15 -6.15
CA PHE A 260 3.08 10.19 -5.26
C PHE A 260 4.06 11.36 -5.18
N LYS A 261 3.55 12.57 -5.36
CA LYS A 261 4.31 13.81 -5.33
C LYS A 261 3.51 14.87 -4.59
N ASN A 262 4.07 15.38 -3.51
CA ASN A 262 3.47 16.45 -2.73
C ASN A 262 4.53 17.47 -2.32
N VAL A 263 4.16 18.75 -2.38
CA VAL A 263 4.99 19.86 -1.90
C VAL A 263 4.13 20.79 -1.07
N ASP A 264 4.47 20.88 0.21
CA ASP A 264 3.89 21.84 1.13
C ASP A 264 4.87 22.99 1.33
N PHE A 265 4.34 24.18 1.51
CA PHE A 265 5.14 25.40 1.63
C PHE A 265 4.50 26.36 2.62
N SER A 266 5.32 27.04 3.40
CA SER A 266 4.87 28.01 4.39
C SER A 266 5.64 29.30 4.23
N VAL A 267 4.92 30.42 4.32
CA VAL A 267 5.49 31.75 4.49
C VAL A 267 5.18 32.21 5.90
N ILE A 268 6.23 32.53 6.65
CA ILE A 268 6.12 32.97 8.04
C ILE A 268 6.70 34.38 8.12
N LYS A 269 5.99 35.26 8.82
CA LYS A 269 6.43 36.61 9.11
C LYS A 269 6.42 36.81 10.62
N ASN A 270 7.59 37.03 11.19
CA ASN A 270 7.78 37.37 12.60
C ASN A 270 7.98 38.88 12.73
N ILE A 271 7.16 39.51 13.57
CA ILE A 271 7.16 40.94 13.85
C ILE A 271 7.31 41.10 15.35
N THR A 272 8.27 41.92 15.77
CA THR A 272 8.45 42.27 17.19
C THR A 272 8.15 43.75 17.34
N PHE A 273 7.20 44.08 18.23
CA PHE A 273 6.81 45.44 18.56
C PHE A 273 7.31 45.79 19.96
N GLY A 274 8.26 46.72 20.06
CA GLY A 274 8.90 47.03 21.33
C GLY A 274 9.63 45.80 21.92
N GLU A 275 9.66 45.69 23.25
CA GLU A 275 10.45 44.67 23.94
C GLU A 275 9.70 43.35 24.20
N ASN A 276 8.37 43.40 24.31
CA ASN A 276 7.59 42.27 24.84
C ASN A 276 6.52 41.73 23.89
N LEU A 277 6.12 42.46 22.84
CA LEU A 277 5.02 42.02 21.97
C LEU A 277 5.55 41.37 20.69
N HIS A 278 5.27 40.08 20.51
CA HIS A 278 5.62 39.35 19.29
C HIS A 278 4.36 38.90 18.54
N LEU A 279 4.30 39.21 17.25
CA LEU A 279 3.27 38.77 16.32
C LEU A 279 3.91 37.86 15.26
N GLN A 280 3.37 36.67 15.08
CA GLN A 280 3.70 35.76 13.99
C GLN A 280 2.49 35.59 13.07
N LEU A 281 2.68 35.87 11.79
CA LEU A 281 1.71 35.58 10.73
C LEU A 281 2.22 34.40 9.92
N ARG A 282 1.34 33.46 9.59
CA ARG A 282 1.66 32.27 8.79
C ARG A 282 0.65 32.14 7.65
N ALA A 283 1.17 31.86 6.46
CA ALA A 283 0.41 31.37 5.33
C ALA A 283 0.96 29.99 4.97
N GLU A 284 0.15 28.95 5.12
CA GLU A 284 0.48 27.56 4.86
C GLU A 284 -0.22 27.12 3.57
N PHE A 285 0.53 26.53 2.66
CA PHE A 285 0.07 26.02 1.37
C PHE A 285 0.34 24.51 1.34
N PHE A 286 -0.70 23.72 1.53
CA PHE A 286 -0.63 22.26 1.35
C PHE A 286 -0.90 21.94 -0.11
N ASP A 287 -0.06 21.09 -0.71
CA ASP A 287 -0.05 20.84 -2.16
C ASP A 287 0.01 22.15 -2.98
N ILE A 288 1.08 22.93 -2.80
CA ILE A 288 1.24 24.26 -3.43
C ILE A 288 1.17 24.19 -4.96
N PHE A 289 1.47 23.03 -5.58
CA PHE A 289 1.37 22.85 -7.02
C PHE A 289 0.00 22.35 -7.48
N ASN A 290 -0.90 21.99 -6.58
CA ASN A 290 -2.18 21.36 -6.89
C ASN A 290 -2.00 20.12 -7.77
N HIS A 291 -1.00 19.28 -7.45
CA HIS A 291 -0.63 18.13 -8.26
C HIS A 291 -1.55 16.94 -7.93
N ALA A 292 -2.31 16.49 -8.92
CA ALA A 292 -3.19 15.34 -8.76
C ALA A 292 -2.38 14.06 -8.47
N ASN A 293 -2.57 13.51 -7.28
CA ASN A 293 -2.01 12.22 -6.89
C ASN A 293 -3.02 11.12 -7.21
N PHE A 294 -2.75 10.30 -8.21
CA PHE A 294 -3.67 9.28 -8.71
C PHE A 294 -3.68 8.00 -7.85
N GLY A 295 -4.85 7.36 -7.79
CA GLY A 295 -5.05 6.06 -7.17
C GLY A 295 -4.52 4.91 -8.05
N PRO A 296 -4.59 3.66 -7.56
CA PRO A 296 -4.17 2.51 -8.35
C PRO A 296 -5.10 2.29 -9.55
N PRO A 297 -4.58 1.81 -10.70
CA PRO A 297 -5.40 1.39 -11.83
C PRO A 297 -6.24 0.15 -11.48
N GLY A 298 -7.36 -0.03 -12.17
CA GLY A 298 -8.18 -1.24 -12.08
C GLY A 298 -7.36 -2.48 -12.46
N ASN A 299 -7.46 -3.52 -11.65
CA ASN A 299 -6.53 -4.65 -11.66
C ASN A 299 -7.18 -5.99 -12.03
N VAL A 300 -8.48 -6.02 -12.30
CA VAL A 300 -9.21 -7.24 -12.64
C VAL A 300 -9.34 -7.36 -14.16
N VAL A 301 -8.72 -8.38 -14.75
CA VAL A 301 -8.74 -8.61 -16.19
C VAL A 301 -10.17 -8.81 -16.69
N GLY A 302 -10.51 -8.14 -17.78
CA GLY A 302 -11.82 -8.25 -18.45
C GLY A 302 -12.91 -7.33 -17.90
N THR A 303 -12.64 -6.54 -16.85
CA THR A 303 -13.57 -5.50 -16.41
C THR A 303 -13.44 -4.23 -17.28
N PRO A 304 -14.49 -3.39 -17.39
CA PRO A 304 -14.42 -2.13 -18.12
C PRO A 304 -13.35 -1.16 -17.58
N THR A 305 -13.00 -1.27 -16.30
CA THR A 305 -12.02 -0.42 -15.61
C THR A 305 -10.61 -1.01 -15.61
N PHE A 306 -10.37 -2.15 -16.27
CA PHE A 306 -9.06 -2.79 -16.29
C PHE A 306 -7.99 -1.88 -16.91
N GLY A 307 -6.94 -1.59 -16.16
CA GLY A 307 -5.89 -0.65 -16.54
C GLY A 307 -6.27 0.82 -16.43
N GLN A 308 -7.49 1.16 -16.01
CA GLN A 308 -7.95 2.55 -15.87
C GLN A 308 -7.85 3.04 -14.43
N ILE A 309 -7.47 4.29 -14.25
CA ILE A 309 -7.46 4.98 -12.96
C ILE A 309 -8.76 5.79 -12.85
N THR A 310 -9.61 5.43 -11.89
CA THR A 310 -10.92 6.07 -11.71
C THR A 310 -11.00 6.96 -10.47
N SER A 311 -9.89 7.13 -9.75
CA SER A 311 -9.83 7.90 -8.49
C SER A 311 -8.45 8.49 -8.24
N THR A 312 -8.41 9.52 -7.40
CA THR A 312 -7.19 10.01 -6.75
C THR A 312 -6.82 9.11 -5.57
N ARG A 313 -5.55 9.15 -5.15
CA ARG A 313 -5.01 8.35 -4.03
C ARG A 313 -5.73 8.61 -2.72
N PHE A 314 -6.18 9.86 -2.53
CA PHE A 314 -6.98 10.29 -1.39
C PHE A 314 -8.33 10.78 -1.88
N SER A 315 -9.36 10.60 -1.05
CA SER A 315 -10.69 11.14 -1.32
C SER A 315 -10.64 12.66 -1.42
N THR A 316 -11.45 13.24 -2.31
CA THR A 316 -11.60 14.69 -2.45
C THR A 316 -12.00 15.34 -1.12
N GLY A 317 -11.20 16.27 -0.61
CA GLY A 317 -11.53 17.02 0.61
C GLY A 317 -10.32 17.53 1.40
N GLU A 318 -10.54 17.86 2.67
CA GLU A 318 -9.53 18.39 3.58
C GLU A 318 -8.37 17.42 3.86
N SER A 319 -8.50 16.15 3.48
CA SER A 319 -7.51 15.08 3.71
C SER A 319 -6.37 15.00 2.67
N GLY A 320 -6.09 16.07 1.92
CA GLY A 320 -4.87 16.17 1.11
C GLY A 320 -4.97 15.73 -0.36
N SER A 321 -6.16 15.82 -0.98
CA SER A 321 -6.32 15.54 -2.42
C SER A 321 -6.10 16.73 -3.35
N SER A 322 -6.08 17.95 -2.80
CA SER A 322 -6.05 19.21 -3.54
C SER A 322 -5.38 20.29 -2.71
N ARG A 323 -5.01 21.39 -3.38
CA ARG A 323 -4.42 22.54 -2.70
C ARG A 323 -5.31 23.07 -1.57
N GLN A 324 -4.71 23.30 -0.41
CA GLN A 324 -5.34 23.98 0.71
C GLN A 324 -4.46 25.11 1.20
N ILE A 325 -5.09 26.21 1.59
CA ILE A 325 -4.40 27.40 2.10
C ILE A 325 -4.95 27.70 3.48
N GLN A 326 -4.07 27.79 4.47
CA GLN A 326 -4.42 28.15 5.84
C GLN A 326 -3.67 29.40 6.25
N PHE A 327 -4.36 30.28 6.97
CA PHE A 327 -3.77 31.47 7.57
C PHE A 327 -3.86 31.36 9.08
N ALA A 328 -2.77 31.70 9.76
CA ALA A 328 -2.73 31.72 11.22
C ALA A 328 -2.02 32.98 11.72
N ALA A 329 -2.50 33.48 12.85
CA ALA A 329 -1.85 34.55 13.60
C ALA A 329 -1.61 34.07 15.03
N LYS A 330 -0.39 34.28 15.54
CA LYS A 330 -0.03 34.03 16.93
C LYS A 330 0.51 35.30 17.54
N ILE A 331 -0.05 35.69 18.68
CA ILE A 331 0.44 36.80 19.49
C ILE A 331 1.01 36.23 20.78
N SER A 332 2.19 36.69 21.20
CA SER A 332 2.80 36.37 22.49
C SER A 332 3.32 37.64 23.15
N PHE A 333 3.23 37.67 24.47
CA PHE A 333 3.61 38.77 25.37
C PHE A 333 4.43 38.25 26.54
#